data_AF-A0A830BZ05-F1
#
_entry.id   AF-A0A830BZ05-F1
#
_cell.length_a   1.000
_cell.length_b   1.000
_cell.length_c   1.000
_cell.angle_alpha   90.00
_cell.angle_beta   90.00
_cell.angle_gamma   90.00
#
_symmetry.space_group_name_H-M   'P 1'
#
loop_
_entity.id
_entity.type
_entity.pdbx_description
1 polymer ?
#
loop_
_entity_poly.entity_id
_entity_poly.type
_entity_poly.pdbx_seq_one_letter_code
_entity_poly.pdbx_strand_id
1 'polypeptide(L)' 'MMNALTMDMMSEIDRFYITLQFELAKAISPCIIWIPNIHDLDVNESNYLSFGLLVNH' A
#
# COMPACT_ATOMS: atom_id res chain seq x y z
N MET A 1 -22.12 6.64 -13.41
CA MET A 1 -22.14 6.40 -11.96
C MET A 1 -21.29 5.18 -11.70
N MET A 2 -20.12 5.32 -11.09
CA MET A 2 -19.35 4.16 -10.64
C MET A 2 -20.14 3.48 -9.51
N ASN A 3 -20.33 2.18 -9.63
CA ASN A 3 -21.02 1.32 -8.66
C ASN A 3 -20.10 0.98 -7.50
N ALA A 4 -20.66 0.79 -6.29
CA ALA A 4 -19.90 0.46 -5.07
C ALA A 4 -18.98 -0.76 -5.24
N LEU A 5 -19.40 -1.75 -6.03
CA LEU A 5 -18.58 -2.93 -6.37
C LEU A 5 -17.32 -2.58 -7.17
N THR A 6 -17.39 -1.61 -8.08
CA THR A 6 -16.21 -1.20 -8.86
C THR A 6 -15.23 -0.42 -8.01
N MET A 7 -15.72 0.40 -7.06
CA MET A 7 -14.86 1.11 -6.11
C MET A 7 -14.16 0.15 -5.15
N ASP A 8 -14.87 -0.88 -4.66
CA ASP A 8 -14.33 -1.92 -3.79
C ASP A 8 -13.24 -2.74 -4.50
N MET A 9 -13.49 -3.17 -5.75
CA MET A 9 -12.51 -3.87 -6.56
C MET A 9 -11.27 -3.02 -6.88
N MET A 10 -11.46 -1.72 -7.14
CA MET A 10 -10.33 -0.80 -7.38
C MET A 10 -9.45 -0.66 -6.12
N SER A 11 -10.05 -0.46 -4.95
CA SER A 11 -9.30 -0.39 -3.68
C SER A 11 -8.59 -1.72 -3.36
N GLU A 12 -9.20 -2.86 -3.67
CA GLU A 12 -8.54 -4.16 -3.46
C GLU A 12 -7.30 -4.35 -4.36
N ILE A 13 -7.36 -3.89 -5.61
CA ILE A 13 -6.22 -3.90 -6.54
C ILE A 13 -5.11 -2.96 -6.06
N ASP A 14 -5.46 -1.75 -5.64
CA ASP A 14 -4.49 -0.78 -5.12
C ASP A 14 -3.80 -1.32 -3.86
N ARG A 15 -4.56 -1.94 -2.95
CA ARG A 15 -4.03 -2.61 -1.76
C ARG A 15 -3.08 -3.75 -2.12
N PHE A 16 -3.41 -4.55 -3.14
CA PHE A 16 -2.56 -5.65 -3.60
C PHE A 16 -1.25 -5.14 -4.22
N TYR A 17 -1.33 -4.07 -5.02
CA TYR A 17 -0.18 -3.42 -5.63
C TYR A 17 0.77 -2.85 -4.58
N ILE A 18 0.24 -2.11 -3.60
CA ILE A 18 1.02 -1.55 -2.49
C ILE A 18 1.71 -2.67 -1.70
N THR A 19 0.98 -3.74 -1.34
CA THR A 19 1.53 -4.87 -0.59
C THR A 19 2.68 -5.55 -1.34
N LEU A 20 2.51 -5.80 -2.64
CA LEU A 20 3.56 -6.43 -3.46
C LEU A 20 4.80 -5.54 -3.60
N GLN A 21 4.63 -4.22 -3.73
CA GLN A 21 5.75 -3.29 -3.76
C GLN A 21 6.57 -3.35 -2.48
N PHE A 22 5.93 -3.49 -1.32
CA PHE A 22 6.62 -3.66 -0.03
C PHE A 22 7.36 -4.98 0.10
N GLU A 23 6.73 -6.10 -0.28
CA GLU A 23 7.37 -7.41 -0.21
C GLU A 23 8.59 -7.47 -1.14
N LEU A 24 8.47 -6.91 -2.35
CA LEU A 24 9.60 -6.81 -3.27
C LEU A 24 10.71 -5.94 -2.67
N ALA A 25 10.36 -4.77 -2.15
CA ALA A 25 11.29 -3.84 -1.50
C ALA A 25 12.05 -4.48 -0.33
N LYS A 26 11.37 -5.27 0.49
CA LYS A 26 11.96 -6.04 1.59
C LYS A 26 12.96 -7.07 1.08
N ALA A 27 12.63 -7.78 0.00
CA ALA A 27 13.51 -8.77 -0.60
C ALA A 27 14.79 -8.16 -1.23
N ILE A 28 14.75 -6.89 -1.65
CA ILE A 28 15.86 -6.19 -2.31
C ILE A 28 16.56 -5.16 -1.43
N SER A 29 16.34 -5.19 -0.11
CA SER A 29 16.88 -4.20 0.84
C SER A 29 18.41 -4.10 0.78
N PRO A 30 19.00 -2.88 0.78
CA PRO A 30 18.33 -1.60 1.01
C PRO A 30 17.70 -0.98 -0.26
N CYS A 31 16.45 -0.53 -0.15
CA CYS A 31 15.75 0.18 -1.23
C CYS A 31 14.91 1.35 -0.70
N ILE A 32 14.57 2.29 -1.60
CA ILE A 32 13.73 3.45 -1.32
C ILE A 32 12.46 3.29 -2.13
N ILE A 33 11.30 3.28 -1.46
CA ILE A 33 9.99 3.18 -2.11
C ILE A 33 9.40 4.59 -2.23
N TRP A 34 9.01 4.99 -3.44
CA TRP A 34 8.27 6.23 -3.67
C TRP A 34 6.77 5.94 -3.74
N ILE A 35 5.99 6.58 -2.86
CA ILE A 35 4.53 6.47 -2.85
C ILE A 35 3.96 7.84 -3.28
N PRO A 36 3.38 7.96 -4.49
CA PRO A 36 2.75 9.20 -4.93
C PRO A 36 1.49 9.48 -4.11
N ASN A 37 1.17 10.77 -3.88
CA ASN A 37 -0.07 11.22 -3.24
C ASN A 37 -0.39 10.54 -1.88
N ILE A 38 0.64 10.30 -1.06
CA ILE A 38 0.50 9.65 0.25
C ILE A 38 -0.50 10.34 1.21
N HIS A 39 -0.82 11.60 0.97
CA HIS A 39 -1.81 12.36 1.74
C HIS A 39 -3.26 11.97 1.47
N ASP A 40 -3.52 11.38 0.30
CA ASP A 40 -4.85 10.90 -0.13
C ASP A 40 -5.08 9.43 0.26
N LEU A 41 -4.05 8.80 0.82
CA LEU A 41 -4.12 7.43 1.32
C LEU A 41 -5.06 7.39 2.52
N ASP A 42 -6.17 6.66 2.39
CA ASP A 42 -7.16 6.53 3.45
C ASP A 42 -6.51 6.05 4.77
N VAL A 43 -7.04 6.49 5.90
CA VAL A 43 -6.49 6.16 7.23
C VAL A 43 -6.40 4.64 7.42
N ASN A 44 -7.30 3.89 6.80
CA ASN A 44 -7.28 2.43 6.82
C ASN A 44 -6.13 1.82 5.99
N GLU A 45 -5.75 2.45 4.88
CA GLU A 45 -4.59 2.06 4.06
C GLU A 45 -3.26 2.44 4.72
N SER A 46 -3.23 3.54 5.47
CA SER A 46 -2.05 3.95 6.26
C SER A 46 -1.63 2.91 7.32
N ASN A 47 -2.57 2.10 7.83
CA ASN A 47 -2.26 1.01 8.76
C ASN A 47 -1.37 -0.06 8.10
N TYR A 48 -1.57 -0.38 6.83
CA TYR A 48 -0.73 -1.35 6.11
C TYR A 48 0.72 -0.86 5.96
N LEU A 49 0.91 0.45 5.73
CA LEU A 49 2.24 1.08 5.71
C LEU A 49 2.93 0.97 7.08
N SER A 50 2.19 1.17 8.16
CA SER A 50 2.72 1.16 9.53
C SER A 50 3.22 -0.23 9.97
N PHE A 51 2.57 -1.31 9.54
CA PHE A 51 2.99 -2.68 9.86
C PHE A 51 4.24 -3.15 9.09
N GLY A 52 4.47 -2.64 7.87
CA GLY A 52 5.63 -3.03 7.06
C GLY A 52 6.94 -2.32 7.42
N LEU A 53 6.86 -1.08 7.95
CA LEU A 53 8.03 -0.26 8.28
C LEU A 53 8.56 -0.46 9.71
N LEU A 54 7.76 -1.01 10.63
CA LEU A 54 8.11 -1.25 12.04
C LEU A 54 8.51 -2.71 12.32
N VAL A 55 9.27 -3.34 11.42
CA VAL A 55 9.85 -4.68 11.66
C VAL A 55 11.37 -4.62 11.64
N ASN A 56 11.93 -3.78 12.51
CA ASN A 56 13.33 -3.83 12.88
C ASN A 56 13.45 -3.63 14.39
N HIS A 57 13.74 -4.73 15.10
CA HIS A 57 14.27 -4.72 16.44
C HIS A 57 15.54 -5.57 16.49
#